data_AF-A0A0G1VSU2-F1
#
_entry.id   AF-A0A0G1VSU2-F1
#
_cell.length_a   1.000
_cell.length_b   1.000
_cell.length_c   1.000
_cell.angle_alpha   90.00
_cell.angle_beta   90.00
_cell.angle_gamma   90.00
#
_symmetry.space_group_name_H-M   'P 1'
#
loop_
_entity.id
_entity.type
_entity.pdbx_description
1 polymer ?
#
loop_
_entity_poly.entity_id
_entity_poly.type
_entity_poly.pdbx_seq_one_letter_code
_entity_poly.pdbx_strand_id
1 'polypeptide(L)'
;MIFLLLFFLLSVTPVKAQSAGQGVAVAVSVVGEVVDGDIVCNYTGEIKRCNTTYDGSIYGVSVDEPALALENLSLTDAKTVATSGKAYVRVSDTNGQVKKGDYVTSSDQEGIGQKASKSGYVVGTALEDADAGESLILVAIGAKQAFVNLETRGNLLETIKEALLSPTLTPLASLRYILAAFMAVAAFVLGFWYFGRVAKSGIEALGRNPLASRLIQLGVVFNLFLTALIMGSGLLIAYLILVL
;
A
#
# COMPACT_ATOMS: atom_id res chain seq x y z
N MET A 1 51.95 -36.89 -28.28
CA MET A 1 50.52 -36.76 -27.89
C MET A 1 50.34 -36.12 -26.52
N ILE A 2 51.10 -36.52 -25.49
CA ILE A 2 51.07 -35.90 -24.14
C ILE A 2 51.44 -34.41 -24.12
N PHE A 3 52.41 -33.98 -24.93
CA PHE A 3 52.86 -32.58 -24.97
C PHE A 3 51.82 -31.63 -25.59
N LEU A 4 50.98 -32.13 -26.50
CA LEU A 4 49.90 -31.35 -27.13
C LEU A 4 48.72 -31.16 -26.16
N LEU A 5 48.51 -32.13 -25.26
CA LEU A 5 47.46 -32.09 -24.24
C LEU A 5 47.82 -31.14 -23.09
N LEU A 6 49.12 -31.01 -22.78
CA LEU A 6 49.61 -30.08 -21.75
C LEU A 6 49.49 -28.61 -22.18
N PHE A 7 49.69 -28.31 -23.46
CA PHE A 7 49.59 -26.95 -23.99
C PHE A 7 48.15 -26.41 -23.98
N PHE A 8 47.16 -27.30 -24.15
CA PHE A 8 45.74 -26.95 -24.10
C PHE A 8 45.25 -26.67 -22.67
N LEU A 9 45.90 -27.26 -21.64
CA LEU A 9 45.60 -27.00 -20.23
C LEU A 9 46.19 -25.68 -19.71
N LEU A 10 47.17 -25.11 -20.40
CA LEU A 10 47.85 -23.85 -20.03
C LEU A 10 47.26 -22.60 -20.71
N SER A 11 46.28 -22.77 -21.61
CA SER A 11 45.64 -21.69 -22.38
C SER A 11 44.23 -21.34 -21.89
N VAL A 12 43.93 -21.67 -20.62
CA VAL A 12 42.67 -21.26 -19.98
C VAL A 12 42.73 -19.76 -19.71
N THR A 13 42.23 -18.96 -20.64
CA THR A 13 42.01 -17.53 -20.39
C THR A 13 40.98 -17.40 -19.26
N PRO A 14 41.21 -16.57 -18.24
CA PRO A 14 40.21 -16.29 -17.24
C PRO A 14 39.05 -15.55 -17.92
N VAL A 15 37.96 -16.27 -18.18
CA VAL A 15 36.70 -15.66 -18.61
C VAL A 15 36.17 -14.89 -17.42
N LYS A 16 36.27 -13.55 -17.46
CA LYS A 16 35.52 -12.70 -16.53
C LYS A 16 34.07 -12.76 -16.97
N ALA A 17 33.24 -13.49 -16.23
CA ALA A 17 31.80 -13.35 -16.32
C ALA A 17 31.45 -11.92 -15.86
N GLN A 18 31.17 -11.02 -16.80
CA GLN A 18 30.55 -9.75 -16.46
C GLN A 18 29.15 -10.06 -15.94
N SER A 19 28.90 -9.73 -14.68
CA SER A 19 27.56 -9.79 -14.12
C SER A 19 26.76 -8.62 -14.68
N ALA A 20 26.20 -8.79 -15.87
CA ALA A 20 25.29 -7.83 -16.47
C ALA A 20 23.88 -8.06 -15.93
N GLY A 21 23.14 -6.97 -15.69
CA GLY A 21 21.74 -7.02 -15.28
C GLY A 21 20.90 -7.77 -16.32
N GLN A 22 20.33 -8.92 -15.95
CA GLN A 22 19.46 -9.74 -16.80
C GLN A 22 18.03 -9.19 -16.81
N GLY A 23 17.85 -7.97 -17.33
CA GLY A 23 16.56 -7.28 -17.37
C GLY A 23 16.28 -6.59 -18.70
N VAL A 24 15.01 -6.20 -18.88
CA VAL A 24 14.55 -5.41 -20.02
C VAL A 24 14.53 -3.95 -19.59
N ALA A 25 15.32 -3.13 -20.28
CA ALA A 25 15.35 -1.70 -20.11
C ALA A 25 14.64 -0.96 -21.25
N VAL A 26 14.06 0.19 -20.92
CA VAL A 26 13.45 1.10 -21.90
C VAL A 26 14.21 2.42 -21.86
N ALA A 27 14.53 2.94 -23.04
CA ALA A 27 15.17 4.24 -23.20
C ALA A 27 14.13 5.35 -22.95
N VAL A 28 14.35 6.14 -21.91
CA VAL A 28 13.46 7.23 -21.48
C VAL A 28 14.25 8.52 -21.22
N SER A 29 13.57 9.66 -21.33
CA SER A 29 14.16 10.95 -20.94
C SER A 29 14.09 11.08 -19.43
N VAL A 30 15.24 11.31 -18.78
CA VAL A 30 15.34 11.44 -17.33
C VAL A 30 15.86 12.83 -16.99
N VAL A 31 15.18 13.51 -16.08
CA VAL A 31 15.50 14.86 -15.64
C VAL A 31 16.55 14.80 -14.53
N GLY A 32 17.70 15.42 -14.79
CA GLY A 32 18.83 15.47 -13.87
C GLY A 32 19.83 14.33 -14.08
N GLU A 33 20.91 14.35 -13.31
CA GLU A 33 21.91 13.29 -13.35
C GLU A 33 21.42 12.06 -12.58
N VAL A 34 21.61 10.90 -13.20
CA VAL A 34 21.25 9.59 -12.65
C VAL A 34 22.44 8.66 -12.83
N VAL A 35 22.70 7.86 -11.81
CA VAL A 35 23.80 6.90 -11.76
C VAL A 35 23.24 5.49 -11.89
N ASP A 36 24.05 4.56 -12.36
CA ASP A 36 23.71 3.14 -12.39
C ASP A 36 23.16 2.66 -11.03
N GLY A 37 22.05 1.93 -11.08
CA GLY A 37 21.34 1.41 -9.92
C GLY A 37 20.41 2.38 -9.20
N ASP A 38 20.20 3.59 -9.72
CA ASP A 38 19.25 4.53 -9.14
C ASP A 38 17.80 4.17 -9.39
N ILE A 39 16.98 4.26 -8.34
CA ILE A 39 15.53 4.14 -8.45
C ILE A 39 14.95 5.47 -8.98
N VAL A 40 14.21 5.37 -10.09
CA VAL A 40 13.56 6.52 -10.73
C VAL A 40 12.05 6.46 -10.61
N CYS A 41 11.45 7.63 -10.44
CA CYS A 41 10.01 7.84 -10.25
C CYS A 41 9.47 8.73 -11.36
N ASN A 42 8.25 8.46 -11.81
CA ASN A 42 7.55 9.24 -12.83
C ASN A 42 6.54 10.19 -12.17
N TYR A 43 6.91 11.45 -12.04
CA TYR A 43 6.02 12.49 -11.51
C TYR A 43 5.37 13.23 -12.68
N THR A 44 4.13 12.89 -12.99
CA THR A 44 3.31 13.62 -14.00
C THR A 44 3.96 13.66 -15.40
N GLY A 45 4.68 12.60 -15.79
CA GLY A 45 5.39 12.50 -17.07
C GLY A 45 6.86 12.85 -17.02
N GLU A 46 7.35 13.40 -15.90
CA GLU A 46 8.78 13.66 -15.69
C GLU A 46 9.41 12.54 -14.87
N ILE A 47 10.36 11.82 -15.48
CA ILE A 47 11.12 10.78 -14.79
C ILE A 47 12.34 11.43 -14.15
N LYS A 48 12.50 11.25 -12.83
CA LYS A 48 13.68 11.71 -12.06
C LYS A 48 13.99 10.72 -10.93
N ARG A 49 15.11 10.90 -10.24
CA ARG A 49 15.46 10.09 -9.05
C ARG A 49 14.34 10.18 -8.00
N CYS A 50 13.91 9.04 -7.48
CA CYS A 50 12.95 9.01 -6.37
C CYS A 50 13.57 9.64 -5.12
N ASN A 51 12.84 10.50 -4.43
CA ASN A 51 13.32 11.18 -3.22
C ASN A 51 12.37 11.05 -2.02
N THR A 52 11.31 10.26 -2.18
CA THR A 52 10.28 10.07 -1.17
C THR A 52 10.23 8.59 -0.79
N THR A 53 10.16 8.30 0.50
CA THR A 53 10.06 6.93 1.00
C THR A 53 8.72 6.29 0.60
N TYR A 54 8.73 5.06 0.07
CA TYR A 54 7.54 4.35 -0.43
C TYR A 54 6.75 5.12 -1.50
N ASP A 55 7.47 5.73 -2.44
CA ASP A 55 6.83 6.51 -3.50
C ASP A 55 5.94 5.61 -4.37
N GLY A 56 4.69 6.03 -4.58
CA GLY A 56 3.75 5.31 -5.46
C GLY A 56 4.04 5.47 -6.94
N SER A 57 4.98 6.36 -7.29
CA SER A 57 5.33 6.73 -8.65
C SER A 57 6.59 6.03 -9.15
N ILE A 58 7.09 5.01 -8.45
CA ILE A 58 8.27 4.22 -8.86
C ILE A 58 8.05 3.69 -10.29
N TYR A 59 8.96 4.06 -11.18
CA TYR A 59 8.92 3.66 -12.58
C TYR A 59 9.86 2.49 -12.85
N GLY A 60 11.07 2.52 -12.27
CA GLY A 60 12.06 1.47 -12.48
C GLY A 60 13.42 1.84 -11.90
N VAL A 61 14.48 1.21 -12.41
CA VAL A 61 15.86 1.43 -11.98
C VAL A 61 16.72 1.80 -13.18
N SER A 62 17.55 2.84 -13.07
CA SER A 62 18.52 3.22 -14.09
C SER A 62 19.59 2.15 -14.24
N VAL A 63 19.86 1.71 -15.47
CA VAL A 63 20.85 0.68 -15.77
C VAL A 63 21.70 1.16 -16.94
N ASP A 64 23.00 1.34 -16.75
CA ASP A 64 23.90 1.83 -17.80
C ASP A 64 24.13 0.77 -18.90
N GLU A 65 24.24 -0.51 -18.52
CA GLU A 65 24.49 -1.63 -19.43
C GLU A 65 23.41 -2.74 -19.30
N PRO A 66 22.22 -2.55 -19.88
CA PRO A 66 21.16 -3.56 -19.83
C PRO A 66 21.40 -4.71 -20.81
N ALA A 67 20.96 -5.93 -20.46
CA ALA A 67 21.02 -7.08 -21.36
C ALA A 67 20.14 -6.92 -22.61
N LEU A 68 19.02 -6.22 -22.49
CA LEU A 68 18.14 -5.86 -23.60
C LEU A 68 17.61 -4.44 -23.37
N ALA A 69 17.83 -3.55 -24.32
CA ALA A 69 17.26 -2.20 -24.32
C ALA A 69 16.27 -2.02 -25.47
N LEU A 70 15.11 -1.45 -25.17
CA LEU A 70 14.23 -0.87 -26.17
C LEU A 70 14.61 0.59 -26.36
N GLU A 71 15.32 0.88 -27.44
CA GLU A 71 15.75 2.23 -27.78
C GLU A 71 14.60 3.05 -28.39
N ASN A 72 14.61 4.35 -28.09
CA ASN A 72 13.74 5.31 -28.73
C ASN A 72 14.62 6.30 -29.51
N LEU A 73 14.70 6.09 -30.83
CA LEU A 73 15.56 6.87 -31.73
C LEU A 73 15.17 8.36 -31.82
N SER A 74 14.02 8.75 -31.26
CA SER A 74 13.57 10.15 -31.21
C SER A 74 14.20 10.94 -30.06
N LEU A 75 14.90 10.27 -29.13
CA LEU A 75 15.52 10.87 -27.95
C LEU A 75 17.04 10.94 -28.12
N THR A 76 17.62 12.12 -27.94
CA THR A 76 19.06 12.35 -28.15
C THR A 76 19.93 12.03 -26.92
N ASP A 77 19.34 12.04 -25.72
CA ASP A 77 20.01 11.76 -24.43
C ASP A 77 19.17 10.80 -23.57
N ALA A 78 18.67 9.72 -24.19
CA ALA A 78 17.88 8.74 -23.47
C ALA A 78 18.73 7.97 -22.45
N LYS A 79 18.19 7.77 -21.25
CA LYS A 79 18.74 6.86 -20.25
C LYS A 79 17.94 5.57 -20.23
N THR A 80 18.63 4.46 -20.04
CA THR A 80 18.02 3.14 -19.98
C THR A 80 17.52 2.84 -18.58
N VAL A 81 16.23 2.54 -18.46
CA VAL A 81 15.59 2.22 -17.19
C VAL A 81 15.01 0.81 -17.25
N ALA A 82 15.50 -0.06 -16.38
CA ALA A 82 14.97 -1.40 -16.19
C ALA A 82 13.62 -1.34 -15.48
N THR A 83 12.59 -1.85 -16.15
CA THR A 83 11.23 -1.98 -15.62
C THR A 83 10.91 -3.41 -15.19
N SER A 84 11.69 -4.39 -15.66
CA SER A 84 11.51 -5.80 -15.33
C SER A 84 12.81 -6.60 -15.44
N GLY A 85 12.85 -7.74 -14.76
CA GLY A 85 13.98 -8.67 -14.78
C GLY A 85 14.91 -8.46 -13.59
N LYS A 86 16.22 -8.56 -13.79
CA LYS A 86 17.22 -8.36 -12.72
C LYS A 86 18.09 -7.16 -13.03
N ALA A 87 18.21 -6.24 -12.07
CA ALA A 87 19.09 -5.09 -12.17
C ALA A 87 19.81 -4.88 -10.84
N TYR A 88 20.96 -4.24 -10.92
CA TYR A 88 21.66 -3.75 -9.76
C TYR A 88 20.96 -2.51 -9.23
N VAL A 89 20.78 -2.40 -7.92
CA VAL A 89 20.09 -1.29 -7.26
C VAL A 89 20.94 -0.79 -6.12
N ARG A 90 21.10 0.53 -6.03
CA ARG A 90 21.76 1.16 -4.90
C ARG A 90 20.83 1.12 -3.71
N VAL A 91 21.27 0.55 -2.61
CA VAL A 91 20.49 0.46 -1.38
C VAL A 91 21.29 0.95 -0.20
N SER A 92 20.61 1.56 0.77
CA SER A 92 21.17 1.92 2.07
C SER A 92 20.58 1.09 3.21
N ASP A 93 21.31 1.04 4.32
CA ASP A 93 20.93 0.35 5.55
C ASP A 93 20.15 1.25 6.53
N THR A 94 19.71 2.43 6.10
CA THR A 94 18.94 3.41 6.88
C THR A 94 17.74 2.78 7.59
N ASN A 95 17.08 1.82 6.94
CA ASN A 95 15.91 1.12 7.46
C ASN A 95 16.20 -0.36 7.81
N GLY A 96 17.47 -0.64 8.11
CA GLY A 96 18.00 -1.97 8.37
C GLY A 96 18.65 -2.59 7.15
N GLN A 97 19.56 -3.55 7.40
CA GLN A 97 20.27 -4.29 6.36
C GLN A 97 19.28 -5.04 5.45
N VAL A 98 19.42 -4.84 4.14
CA VAL A 98 18.67 -5.57 3.12
C VAL A 98 19.26 -6.97 3.00
N LYS A 99 18.41 -7.98 3.14
CA LYS A 99 18.79 -9.38 2.96
C LYS A 99 18.08 -9.97 1.75
N LYS A 100 18.64 -11.04 1.21
CA LYS A 100 18.02 -11.82 0.15
C LYS A 100 16.59 -12.21 0.52
N GLY A 101 15.65 -11.89 -0.36
CA GLY A 101 14.21 -12.11 -0.18
C GLY A 101 13.45 -10.92 0.42
N ASP A 102 14.15 -9.92 0.97
CA ASP A 102 13.50 -8.69 1.42
C ASP A 102 12.96 -7.88 0.22
N TYR A 103 11.87 -7.15 0.44
CA TYR A 103 11.43 -6.15 -0.52
C TYR A 103 12.27 -4.88 -0.40
N VAL A 104 12.57 -4.27 -1.54
CA VAL A 104 13.30 -3.00 -1.64
C VAL A 104 12.32 -1.91 -2.08
N THR A 105 12.35 -0.77 -1.42
CA THR A 105 11.51 0.42 -1.70
C THR A 105 12.39 1.65 -1.91
N SER A 106 11.84 2.75 -2.44
CA SER A 106 12.51 4.06 -2.43
C SER A 106 12.74 4.58 -1.01
N SER A 107 13.84 5.33 -0.81
CA SER A 107 14.18 6.02 0.44
C SER A 107 13.96 7.53 0.34
N ASP A 108 14.31 8.24 1.42
CA ASP A 108 14.44 9.70 1.44
C ASP A 108 15.73 10.21 0.79
N GLN A 109 16.71 9.32 0.56
CA GLN A 109 17.93 9.61 -0.19
C GLN A 109 17.66 9.45 -1.70
N GLU A 110 17.99 10.48 -2.47
CA GLU A 110 17.65 10.54 -3.90
C GLU A 110 18.25 9.40 -4.73
N GLY A 111 17.38 8.55 -5.28
CA GLY A 111 17.77 7.43 -6.15
C GLY A 111 18.19 6.17 -5.38
N ILE A 112 18.34 6.25 -4.05
CA ILE A 112 18.78 5.13 -3.23
C ILE A 112 17.56 4.40 -2.68
N GLY A 113 17.59 3.07 -2.76
CA GLY A 113 16.61 2.18 -2.17
C GLY A 113 16.89 1.87 -0.71
N GLN A 114 15.90 1.31 -0.02
CA GLN A 114 16.05 0.79 1.33
C GLN A 114 15.20 -0.45 1.51
N LYS A 115 15.45 -1.20 2.58
CA LYS A 115 14.57 -2.30 2.99
C LYS A 115 13.14 -1.79 3.22
N ALA A 116 12.15 -2.52 2.72
CA ALA A 116 10.75 -2.27 3.04
C ALA A 116 10.42 -2.83 4.43
N SER A 117 10.26 -1.94 5.41
CA SER A 117 9.80 -2.24 6.77
C SER A 117 8.29 -2.21 6.95
N LYS A 118 7.50 -1.73 5.99
CA LYS A 118 6.03 -1.70 6.04
C LYS A 118 5.45 -2.03 4.67
N SER A 119 4.15 -2.35 4.65
CA SER A 119 3.43 -2.56 3.39
C SER A 119 3.36 -1.26 2.59
N GLY A 120 3.60 -1.34 1.28
CA GLY A 120 3.65 -0.17 0.41
C GLY A 120 4.15 -0.49 -1.00
N TYR A 121 4.47 0.55 -1.76
CA TYR A 121 5.08 0.40 -3.08
C TYR A 121 6.54 -0.01 -2.94
N VAL A 122 6.94 -1.00 -3.73
CA VAL A 122 8.30 -1.55 -3.73
C VAL A 122 8.80 -1.63 -5.17
N VAL A 123 10.11 -1.44 -5.37
CA VAL A 123 10.74 -1.58 -6.69
C VAL A 123 10.91 -3.05 -7.08
N GLY A 124 11.11 -3.93 -6.09
CA GLY A 124 11.41 -5.33 -6.34
C GLY A 124 11.78 -6.11 -5.08
N THR A 125 12.36 -7.29 -5.30
CA THR A 125 12.81 -8.21 -4.25
C THR A 125 14.31 -8.44 -4.35
N ALA A 126 15.04 -8.28 -3.24
CA ALA A 126 16.48 -8.48 -3.19
C ALA A 126 16.86 -9.94 -3.47
N LEU A 127 17.84 -10.16 -4.34
CA LEU A 127 18.37 -11.47 -4.69
C LEU A 127 19.67 -11.82 -3.97
N GLU A 128 20.28 -10.82 -3.33
CA GLU A 128 21.55 -10.87 -2.63
C GLU A 128 21.45 -10.08 -1.32
N ASP A 129 22.41 -10.29 -0.42
CA ASP A 129 22.52 -9.55 0.83
C ASP A 129 23.29 -8.24 0.58
N ALA A 130 22.84 -7.16 1.22
CA ALA A 130 23.54 -5.88 1.21
C ALA A 130 24.67 -5.87 2.25
N ASP A 131 25.81 -5.33 1.85
CA ASP A 131 26.87 -4.95 2.77
C ASP A 131 26.42 -3.77 3.65
N ALA A 132 27.18 -3.48 4.72
CA ALA A 132 26.88 -2.35 5.60
C ALA A 132 27.04 -1.01 4.86
N GLY A 133 26.13 -0.07 5.11
CA GLY A 133 26.06 1.22 4.43
C GLY A 133 25.39 1.20 3.06
N GLU A 134 25.87 2.06 2.17
CA GLU A 134 25.40 2.12 0.78
C GLU A 134 26.10 1.04 -0.06
N SER A 135 25.31 0.15 -0.65
CA SER A 135 25.82 -0.94 -1.48
C SER A 135 24.97 -1.13 -2.74
N LEU A 136 25.58 -1.73 -3.76
CA LEU A 136 24.92 -2.06 -5.01
C LEU A 136 24.58 -3.55 -4.99
N ILE A 137 23.29 -3.88 -4.93
CA ILE A 137 22.82 -5.28 -4.82
C ILE A 137 21.96 -5.68 -6.00
N LEU A 138 21.95 -6.98 -6.32
CA LEU A 138 21.06 -7.49 -7.35
C LEU A 138 19.62 -7.60 -6.85
N VAL A 139 18.67 -6.99 -7.57
CA VAL A 139 17.24 -6.99 -7.24
C VAL A 139 16.44 -7.51 -8.44
N ALA A 140 15.44 -8.35 -8.17
CA ALA A 140 14.42 -8.70 -9.13
C ALA A 140 13.43 -7.54 -9.25
N ILE A 141 13.55 -6.78 -10.34
CA ILE A 141 12.76 -5.59 -10.63
C ILE A 141 11.36 -5.99 -11.06
N GLY A 142 10.37 -5.34 -10.43
CA GLY A 142 8.96 -5.53 -10.71
C GLY A 142 8.17 -4.61 -9.78
N ALA A 143 8.11 -3.33 -10.14
CA ALA A 143 7.47 -2.31 -9.32
C ALA A 143 6.00 -2.67 -9.07
N LYS A 144 5.65 -2.80 -7.79
CA LYS A 144 4.30 -3.22 -7.37
C LYS A 144 4.02 -2.77 -5.94
N GLN A 145 2.76 -2.83 -5.54
CA GLN A 145 2.43 -2.81 -4.11
C GLN A 145 2.73 -4.18 -3.50
N ALA A 146 3.54 -4.22 -2.46
CA ALA A 146 3.83 -5.42 -1.70
C ALA A 146 3.33 -5.30 -0.26
N PHE A 147 2.74 -6.38 0.23
CA PHE A 147 2.39 -6.54 1.63
C PHE A 147 3.59 -7.15 2.35
N VAL A 148 4.19 -6.39 3.26
CA VAL A 148 5.26 -6.87 4.11
C VAL A 148 4.60 -7.44 5.36
N ASN A 149 4.56 -8.76 5.47
CA ASN A 149 4.17 -9.43 6.70
C ASN A 149 5.31 -9.25 7.72
N LEU A 150 5.29 -8.12 8.41
CA LEU A 150 6.09 -7.97 9.62
C LEU A 150 5.61 -9.02 10.60
N GLU A 151 6.46 -9.96 11.00
CA GLU A 151 6.17 -10.86 12.10
C GLU A 151 5.80 -10.01 13.31
N THR A 152 4.51 -9.97 13.60
CA THR A 152 3.86 -8.99 14.46
C THR A 152 4.33 -9.13 15.90
N ARG A 153 5.32 -8.34 16.28
CA ARG A 153 5.51 -7.83 17.65
C ARG A 153 5.17 -6.34 17.76
N GLY A 154 4.38 -5.82 16.83
CA GLY A 154 3.94 -4.43 16.82
C GLY A 154 2.79 -4.17 17.79
N ASN A 155 2.84 -3.03 18.49
CA ASN A 155 1.77 -2.55 19.35
C ASN A 155 0.47 -2.36 18.55
N LEU A 156 -0.68 -2.71 19.13
CA LEU A 156 -2.02 -2.48 18.54
C LEU A 156 -2.22 -1.04 18.03
N LEU A 157 -1.61 -0.06 18.70
CA LEU A 157 -1.66 1.35 18.34
C LEU A 157 -0.99 1.63 16.98
N GLU A 158 0.07 0.89 16.66
CA GLU A 158 0.86 1.02 15.44
C GLU A 158 0.12 0.39 14.26
N THR A 159 -0.52 -0.76 14.47
CA THR A 159 -1.43 -1.38 13.50
C THR A 159 -2.61 -0.46 13.13
N ILE A 160 -3.17 0.26 14.12
CA ILE A 160 -4.25 1.23 13.86
C ILE A 160 -3.71 2.44 13.07
N LYS A 161 -2.52 2.94 13.39
CA LYS A 161 -1.88 4.03 12.65
C LYS A 161 -1.58 3.65 11.20
N GLU A 162 -1.07 2.44 10.95
CA GLU A 162 -0.82 1.95 9.60
C GLU A 162 -2.11 1.74 8.79
N ALA A 163 -3.18 1.25 9.43
CA ALA A 163 -4.49 1.15 8.80
C ALA A 163 -5.07 2.53 8.43
N LEU A 164 -4.83 3.56 9.23
CA LEU A 164 -5.22 4.95 8.96
C LEU A 164 -4.41 5.61 7.83
N LEU A 165 -3.16 5.17 7.63
CA LEU A 165 -2.24 5.73 6.63
C LEU A 165 -2.22 4.92 5.31
N SER A 166 -2.98 3.82 5.22
CA SER A 166 -3.01 3.01 4.01
C SER A 166 -3.66 3.79 2.84
N PRO A 167 -3.05 3.81 1.64
CA PRO A 167 -3.57 4.55 0.47
C PRO A 167 -4.91 4.01 -0.08
N THR A 168 -5.38 2.86 0.41
CA THR A 168 -6.52 2.13 -0.17
C THR A 168 -7.88 2.57 0.38
N LEU A 169 -7.91 3.40 1.43
CA LEU A 169 -9.13 4.05 1.90
C LEU A 169 -8.79 5.53 2.10
N THR A 170 -9.34 6.41 1.27
CA THR A 170 -9.26 7.85 1.55
C THR A 170 -9.70 8.07 3.01
N PRO A 171 -8.94 8.77 3.86
CA PRO A 171 -9.27 8.92 5.29
C PRO A 171 -10.71 9.42 5.51
N LEU A 172 -11.24 10.16 4.54
CA LEU A 172 -12.63 10.61 4.45
C LEU A 172 -13.64 9.45 4.35
N ALA A 173 -13.37 8.40 3.56
CA ALA A 173 -14.24 7.23 3.43
C ALA A 173 -14.30 6.41 4.72
N SER A 174 -13.17 6.24 5.42
CA SER A 174 -13.15 5.54 6.71
C SER A 174 -13.96 6.28 7.78
N LEU A 175 -13.83 7.61 7.86
CA LEU A 175 -14.61 8.43 8.79
C LEU A 175 -16.12 8.34 8.48
N ARG A 176 -16.47 8.33 7.19
CA ARG A 176 -17.85 8.18 6.71
C ARG A 176 -18.49 6.86 7.18
N TYR A 177 -17.77 5.74 7.08
CA TYR A 177 -18.27 4.44 7.53
C TYR A 177 -18.48 4.40 9.05
N ILE A 178 -17.54 4.96 9.83
CA ILE A 178 -17.65 5.04 11.28
C ILE A 178 -18.87 5.90 11.67
N LEU A 179 -19.06 7.04 11.02
CA LEU A 179 -20.20 7.92 11.27
C LEU A 179 -21.54 7.25 10.94
N ALA A 180 -21.62 6.55 9.81
CA ALA A 180 -22.83 5.80 9.43
C ALA A 180 -23.17 4.71 10.45
N ALA A 181 -22.16 3.94 10.89
CA ALA A 181 -22.34 2.90 11.90
C ALA A 181 -22.80 3.50 13.24
N PHE A 182 -22.17 4.59 13.68
CA PHE A 182 -22.55 5.30 14.90
C PHE A 182 -24.00 5.82 14.83
N MET A 183 -24.38 6.46 13.72
CA MET A 183 -25.73 6.98 13.51
C MET A 183 -26.79 5.88 13.52
N ALA A 184 -26.52 4.74 12.87
CA ALA A 184 -27.42 3.60 12.89
C ALA A 184 -27.61 3.06 14.32
N VAL A 185 -26.52 2.85 15.07
CA VAL A 185 -26.57 2.37 16.46
C VAL A 185 -27.31 3.37 17.35
N ALA A 186 -27.01 4.67 17.25
CA ALA A 186 -27.66 5.71 18.02
C ALA A 186 -29.17 5.77 17.76
N ALA A 187 -29.60 5.64 16.50
CA ALA A 187 -31.01 5.61 16.13
C ALA A 187 -31.76 4.44 16.77
N PHE A 188 -31.16 3.24 16.75
CA PHE A 188 -31.75 2.07 17.41
C PHE A 188 -31.78 2.22 18.94
N VAL A 189 -30.69 2.64 19.56
CA VAL A 189 -30.62 2.81 21.03
C VAL A 189 -31.64 3.83 21.51
N LEU A 190 -31.72 4.99 20.86
CA LEU A 190 -32.69 6.03 21.20
C LEU A 190 -34.13 5.58 20.93
N GLY A 191 -34.36 4.87 19.81
CA GLY A 191 -35.66 4.29 19.48
C GLY A 191 -36.15 3.31 20.55
N PHE A 192 -35.33 2.33 20.91
CA PHE A 192 -35.69 1.36 21.95
C PHE A 192 -35.84 2.00 23.33
N TRP A 193 -34.98 2.96 23.67
CA TRP A 193 -35.07 3.67 24.96
C TRP A 193 -36.37 4.48 25.07
N TYR A 194 -36.73 5.23 24.01
CA TYR A 194 -37.97 5.99 23.96
C TYR A 194 -39.20 5.06 23.97
N PHE A 195 -39.22 4.05 23.11
CA PHE A 195 -40.31 3.07 23.04
C PHE A 195 -40.51 2.37 24.38
N GLY A 196 -39.45 1.88 25.01
CA GLY A 196 -39.53 1.20 26.31
C GLY A 196 -40.15 2.08 27.39
N ARG A 197 -39.76 3.36 27.44
CA ARG A 197 -40.33 4.34 28.38
C ARG A 197 -41.81 4.57 28.13
N VAL A 198 -42.20 4.78 26.87
CA VAL A 198 -43.60 5.06 26.49
C VAL A 198 -44.48 3.84 26.68
N ALA A 199 -44.02 2.65 26.24
CA ALA A 199 -44.74 1.39 26.40
C ALA A 199 -45.01 1.07 27.87
N LYS A 200 -44.03 1.28 28.75
CA LYS A 200 -44.21 1.10 30.20
C LYS A 200 -45.35 1.97 30.74
N SER A 201 -45.34 3.27 30.42
CA SER A 201 -46.41 4.18 30.85
C SER A 201 -47.79 3.82 30.27
N GLY A 202 -47.84 3.33 29.02
CA GLY A 202 -49.06 2.86 28.40
C GLY A 202 -49.64 1.60 29.07
N ILE A 203 -48.78 0.65 29.44
CA ILE A 203 -49.18 -0.57 30.15
C ILE A 203 -49.65 -0.25 31.58
N GLU A 204 -48.95 0.64 32.30
CA GLU A 204 -49.35 1.09 33.63
C GLU A 204 -50.73 1.80 33.60
N ALA A 205 -50.98 2.62 32.58
CA ALA A 205 -52.26 3.28 32.38
C ALA A 205 -53.39 2.26 32.08
N LEU A 206 -53.11 1.26 31.24
CA LEU A 206 -54.05 0.18 30.93
C LEU A 206 -54.43 -0.64 32.17
N GLY A 207 -53.44 -0.95 33.01
CA GLY A 207 -53.66 -1.67 34.27
C GLY A 207 -54.48 -0.88 35.29
N ARG A 208 -54.35 0.45 35.32
CA ARG A 208 -55.11 1.34 36.22
C ARG A 208 -56.52 1.63 35.75
N ASN A 209 -56.78 1.64 34.44
CA ASN A 209 -58.09 1.93 33.87
C ASN A 209 -58.42 1.01 32.68
N PRO A 210 -58.87 -0.23 32.93
CA PRO A 210 -59.16 -1.21 31.87
C PRO A 210 -60.35 -0.81 30.99
N LEU A 211 -61.24 0.07 31.45
CA LEU A 211 -62.37 0.57 30.66
C LEU A 211 -61.91 1.44 29.47
N ALA A 212 -60.77 2.12 29.60
CA ALA A 212 -60.17 2.93 28.53
C ALA A 212 -59.21 2.13 27.63
N SER A 213 -59.22 0.80 27.73
CA SER A 213 -58.23 -0.10 27.11
C SER A 213 -58.00 0.14 25.63
N ARG A 214 -59.07 0.29 24.83
CA ARG A 214 -58.96 0.53 23.38
C ARG A 214 -58.24 1.83 23.05
N LEU A 215 -58.52 2.92 23.76
CA LEU A 215 -57.89 4.22 23.53
C LEU A 215 -56.41 4.21 23.93
N ILE A 216 -56.08 3.57 25.06
CA ILE A 216 -54.70 3.45 25.55
C ILE A 216 -53.88 2.56 24.61
N GLN A 217 -54.42 1.41 24.20
CA GLN A 217 -53.76 0.51 23.26
C GLN A 217 -53.50 1.20 21.91
N LEU A 218 -54.48 1.96 21.39
CA LEU A 218 -54.31 2.72 20.17
C LEU A 218 -53.20 3.79 20.31
N GLY A 219 -53.13 4.47 21.46
CA GLY A 219 -52.05 5.40 21.77
C GLY A 219 -50.66 4.75 21.83
N VAL A 220 -50.55 3.55 22.42
CA VAL A 220 -49.29 2.79 22.45
C VAL A 220 -48.88 2.35 21.04
N VAL A 221 -49.82 1.88 20.23
CA VAL A 221 -49.57 1.48 18.84
C VAL A 221 -49.14 2.67 17.99
N PHE A 222 -49.77 3.85 18.17
CA PHE A 222 -49.36 5.07 17.47
C PHE A 222 -47.94 5.50 17.85
N ASN A 223 -47.57 5.43 19.12
CA ASN A 223 -46.21 5.73 19.56
C ASN A 223 -45.18 4.70 19.07
N LEU A 224 -45.55 3.43 18.97
CA LEU A 224 -44.72 2.40 18.33
C LEU A 224 -44.46 2.75 16.87
N PHE A 225 -45.50 3.16 16.12
CA PHE A 225 -45.36 3.61 14.74
C PHE A 225 -44.44 4.83 14.63
N LEU A 226 -44.61 5.84 15.49
CA LEU A 226 -43.74 7.01 15.51
C LEU A 226 -42.28 6.64 15.81
N THR A 227 -42.05 5.71 16.72
CA THR A 227 -40.70 5.22 17.07
C THR A 227 -40.06 4.48 15.89
N ALA A 228 -40.84 3.65 15.18
CA ALA A 228 -40.38 2.97 13.97
C ALA A 228 -40.00 3.98 12.87
N LEU A 229 -40.75 5.08 12.74
CA LEU A 229 -40.45 6.15 11.79
C LEU A 229 -39.14 6.87 12.14
N ILE A 230 -38.90 7.16 13.43
CA ILE A 230 -37.65 7.76 13.91
C ILE A 230 -36.45 6.83 13.67
N MET A 231 -36.59 5.53 13.93
CA MET A 231 -35.54 4.55 13.63
C MET A 231 -35.29 4.45 12.11
N GLY A 232 -36.36 4.47 11.32
CA GLY A 232 -36.30 4.46 9.86
C GLY A 232 -35.60 5.67 9.28
N SER A 233 -35.84 6.87 9.82
CA SER A 233 -35.14 8.09 9.36
C SER A 233 -33.66 8.08 9.76
N GLY A 234 -33.32 7.57 10.94
CA GLY A 234 -31.92 7.36 11.35
C GLY A 234 -31.17 6.39 10.43
N LEU A 235 -31.83 5.29 10.04
CA LEU A 235 -31.28 4.35 9.05
C LEU A 235 -31.14 4.97 7.67
N LEU A 236 -32.12 5.77 7.23
CA LEU A 236 -32.05 6.49 5.96
C LEU A 236 -30.87 7.46 5.94
N ILE A 237 -30.63 8.20 7.02
CA ILE A 237 -29.47 9.09 7.15
C ILE A 237 -28.17 8.28 7.10
N ALA A 238 -28.08 7.17 7.84
CA ALA A 238 -26.90 6.29 7.80
C ALA A 238 -26.65 5.74 6.39
N TYR A 239 -27.70 5.36 5.66
CA TYR A 239 -27.61 4.92 4.26
C TYR A 239 -27.14 6.04 3.32
N LEU A 240 -27.67 7.26 3.47
CA LEU A 240 -27.22 8.41 2.68
C LEU A 240 -25.73 8.70 2.94
N ILE A 241 -25.27 8.59 4.18
CA ILE A 241 -23.84 8.70 4.52
C ILE A 241 -23.03 7.60 3.83
N LEU A 242 -23.55 6.38 3.66
CA LEU A 242 -22.84 5.30 2.94
C LEU A 242 -22.78 5.51 1.43
N VAL A 243 -23.75 6.22 0.84
CA VAL A 243 -23.85 6.38 -0.61
C VAL A 243 -23.13 7.64 -1.11
N LEU A 244 -23.28 8.77 -0.41
CA LEU A 244 -22.63 10.04 -0.76
C LEU A 244 -21.15 10.03 -0.42
#